data_AF-A0AAU8MV77-F1
#
_entry.id   AF-A0AAU8MV77-F1
#
_cell.length_a   1.000
_cell.length_b   1.000
_cell.length_c   1.000
_cell.angle_alpha   90.00
_cell.angle_beta   90.00
_cell.angle_gamma   90.00
#
_symmetry.space_group_name_H-M   'P 1'
#
loop_
_entity.id
_entity.type
_entity.pdbx_description
1 polymer ?
#
loop_
_entity_poly.entity_id
_entity_poly.type
_entity_poly.pdbx_seq_one_letter_code
_entity_poly.pdbx_strand_id
1 'polypeptide(L)'
;MPPTGTSPLMPPSYLTDAQWTAVLDNLPRRLGIRARNRSADYRRFVDSIIWVSVDDRPWTNVSANQFRARQIYARFLRWRNAGAWNAVADAIGADSDLSSALKRRVRLHIEHSSKLRNRKADLVLRYRAQSNPEEAFPTTSWANSSPRQSM
;
A
#
# COMPACT_ATOMS: atom_id res chain seq x y z
N MET A 1 -22.32 14.94 31.30
CA MET A 1 -21.85 13.64 30.80
C MET A 1 -22.35 13.47 29.37
N PRO A 2 -21.50 13.31 28.34
CA PRO A 2 -21.99 12.82 27.06
C PRO A 2 -22.35 11.33 27.18
N PRO A 3 -23.47 10.87 26.60
CA PRO A 3 -23.82 9.46 26.62
C PRO A 3 -22.85 8.63 25.78
N THR A 4 -22.54 7.45 26.33
CA THR A 4 -21.83 6.28 25.82
C THR A 4 -21.44 6.30 24.34
N GLY A 5 -20.13 6.26 24.11
CA GLY A 5 -19.52 6.17 22.78
C GLY A 5 -20.02 4.98 21.97
N THR A 6 -20.99 5.24 21.10
CA THR A 6 -21.16 4.43 19.89
C THR A 6 -19.97 4.78 19.01
N SER A 7 -18.91 3.95 19.06
CA SER A 7 -17.86 3.99 18.03
C SER A 7 -18.57 4.07 16.68
N PRO A 8 -18.18 4.96 15.75
CA PRO A 8 -18.87 5.08 14.48
C PRO A 8 -18.80 3.71 13.81
N LEU A 9 -19.92 3.00 13.84
CA LEU A 9 -20.01 1.69 13.24
C LEU A 9 -19.76 1.91 11.76
N MET A 10 -18.87 1.10 11.19
CA MET A 10 -18.68 1.11 9.75
C MET A 10 -20.07 0.97 9.09
N PRO A 11 -20.45 1.89 8.20
CA PRO A 11 -21.75 1.80 7.54
C PRO A 11 -21.84 0.48 6.77
N PRO A 12 -23.05 -0.09 6.65
CA PRO A 12 -23.26 -1.44 6.14
C PRO A 12 -22.78 -1.63 4.69
N SER A 13 -22.72 -0.56 3.89
CA SER A 13 -22.11 -0.56 2.54
C SER A 13 -21.62 0.83 2.15
N TYR A 14 -20.44 0.92 1.53
CA TYR A 14 -19.94 2.14 0.89
C TYR A 14 -20.23 2.16 -0.61
N LEU A 15 -20.15 1.00 -1.25
CA LEU A 15 -20.36 0.85 -2.68
C LEU A 15 -21.80 0.50 -3.01
N THR A 16 -22.35 1.10 -4.05
CA THR A 16 -23.57 0.62 -4.71
C THR A 16 -23.30 -0.67 -5.48
N ASP A 17 -24.36 -1.39 -5.85
CA ASP A 17 -24.23 -2.63 -6.65
C ASP A 17 -23.61 -2.36 -8.02
N ALA A 18 -23.94 -1.21 -8.62
CA ALA A 18 -23.35 -0.74 -9.87
C ALA A 18 -21.85 -0.47 -9.73
N GLN A 19 -21.44 0.28 -8.68
CA GLN A 19 -20.02 0.53 -8.41
C GLN A 19 -19.26 -0.77 -8.14
N TRP A 20 -19.86 -1.70 -7.39
CA TRP A 20 -19.24 -2.99 -7.12
C TRP A 20 -19.05 -3.82 -8.39
N THR A 21 -20.03 -3.81 -9.29
CA THR A 21 -19.93 -4.48 -10.60
C THR A 21 -18.80 -3.88 -11.42
N ALA A 22 -18.72 -2.54 -11.50
CA ALA A 22 -17.62 -1.85 -12.17
C ALA A 22 -16.25 -2.21 -11.56
N VAL A 23 -16.16 -2.32 -10.22
CA VAL A 23 -14.93 -2.77 -9.55
C VAL A 23 -14.53 -4.17 -10.00
N LEU A 24 -15.46 -5.13 -10.03
CA LEU A 24 -15.18 -6.50 -10.44
C LEU A 24 -14.64 -6.61 -11.87
N ASP A 25 -15.11 -5.74 -12.76
CA ASP A 25 -14.72 -5.73 -14.18
C ASP A 25 -13.35 -5.06 -14.42
N ASN A 26 -12.98 -4.11 -13.57
CA ASN A 26 -11.68 -3.41 -13.65
C ASN A 26 -10.55 -4.11 -12.88
N LEU A 27 -10.87 -5.07 -12.01
CA LEU A 27 -9.85 -5.78 -11.24
C LEU A 27 -8.92 -6.63 -12.13
N PRO A 28 -7.63 -6.75 -11.78
CA PRO A 28 -6.72 -7.69 -12.46
C PRO A 28 -7.31 -9.10 -12.50
N ARG A 29 -7.28 -9.76 -13.66
CA ARG A 29 -8.03 -11.02 -13.95
C ARG A 29 -8.06 -12.03 -12.80
N ARG A 30 -6.90 -12.37 -12.21
CA ARG A 30 -6.80 -13.35 -11.11
C ARG A 30 -7.46 -12.88 -9.80
N LEU A 31 -7.43 -11.57 -9.53
CA LEU A 31 -8.13 -10.98 -8.39
C LEU A 31 -9.62 -10.86 -8.67
N GLY A 32 -10.00 -10.43 -9.87
CA GLY A 32 -11.39 -10.33 -10.32
C GLY A 32 -12.13 -11.67 -10.21
N ILE A 33 -11.53 -12.78 -10.68
CA ILE A 33 -12.14 -14.12 -10.54
C ILE A 33 -12.38 -14.49 -9.07
N ARG A 34 -11.38 -14.27 -8.18
CA ARG A 34 -11.54 -14.59 -6.75
C ARG A 34 -12.58 -13.69 -6.07
N ALA A 35 -12.62 -12.42 -6.44
CA ALA A 35 -13.58 -11.46 -5.92
C ALA A 35 -14.98 -11.83 -6.36
N ARG A 36 -15.19 -12.20 -7.63
CA ARG A 36 -16.48 -12.65 -8.17
C ARG A 36 -17.00 -13.91 -7.47
N ASN A 37 -16.14 -14.91 -7.26
CA ASN A 37 -16.53 -16.16 -6.59
C ASN A 37 -16.92 -15.98 -5.11
N ARG A 38 -16.43 -14.92 -4.46
CA ARG A 38 -16.76 -14.58 -3.06
C ARG A 38 -17.17 -13.11 -2.95
N SER A 39 -18.13 -12.74 -3.80
CA SER A 39 -18.52 -11.34 -4.05
C SER A 39 -18.85 -10.58 -2.76
N ALA A 40 -19.69 -11.16 -1.89
CA ALA A 40 -20.09 -10.51 -0.64
C ALA A 40 -18.92 -10.24 0.32
N ASP A 41 -17.99 -11.19 0.46
CA ASP A 41 -16.84 -11.06 1.36
C ASP A 41 -15.81 -10.07 0.82
N TYR A 42 -15.61 -10.04 -0.50
CA TYR A 42 -14.71 -9.09 -1.14
C TYR A 42 -15.28 -7.67 -1.18
N ARG A 43 -16.60 -7.53 -1.34
CA ARG A 43 -17.28 -6.24 -1.23
C ARG A 43 -17.13 -5.66 0.17
N ARG A 44 -17.46 -6.44 1.21
CA ARG A 44 -17.26 -6.05 2.61
C ARG A 44 -15.81 -5.66 2.91
N PHE A 45 -14.86 -6.41 2.35
CA PHE A 45 -13.43 -6.08 2.46
C PHE A 45 -13.11 -4.72 1.81
N VAL A 46 -13.58 -4.46 0.59
CA VAL A 46 -13.33 -3.18 -0.10
C VAL A 46 -14.02 -2.02 0.60
N ASP A 47 -15.29 -2.18 1.00
CA ASP A 47 -16.02 -1.21 1.82
C ASP A 47 -15.24 -0.86 3.09
N SER A 48 -14.65 -1.88 3.75
CA SER A 48 -13.82 -1.67 4.94
C SER A 48 -12.60 -0.80 4.63
N ILE A 49 -11.89 -1.06 3.52
CA ILE A 49 -10.73 -0.23 3.15
C ILE A 49 -11.17 1.21 2.87
N ILE A 50 -12.28 1.41 2.17
CA ILE A 50 -12.82 2.75 1.87
C ILE A 50 -13.16 3.48 3.17
N TRP A 51 -13.92 2.85 4.08
CA TRP A 51 -14.28 3.43 5.38
C TRP A 51 -13.08 3.94 6.17
N VAL A 52 -12.04 3.11 6.23
CA VAL A 52 -10.82 3.50 6.95
C VAL A 52 -10.14 4.66 6.21
N SER A 53 -10.21 4.72 4.88
CA SER A 53 -9.46 5.68 4.05
C SER A 53 -10.02 7.09 4.10
N VAL A 54 -11.33 7.23 4.26
CA VAL A 54 -12.02 8.53 4.34
C VAL A 54 -11.39 9.42 5.41
N ASP A 55 -11.24 8.91 6.64
CA ASP A 55 -10.72 9.69 7.79
C ASP A 55 -9.38 9.16 8.32
N ASP A 56 -8.61 8.49 7.47
CA ASP A 56 -7.32 7.85 7.81
C ASP A 56 -7.35 7.04 9.13
N ARG A 57 -8.46 6.33 9.37
CA ARG A 57 -8.68 5.58 10.62
C ARG A 57 -7.59 4.52 10.84
N PRO A 58 -7.32 4.13 12.09
CA PRO A 58 -6.47 2.98 12.35
C PRO A 58 -7.18 1.68 11.96
N TRP A 59 -6.41 0.70 11.45
CA TRP A 59 -6.92 -0.62 11.04
C TRP A 59 -7.61 -1.41 12.16
N THR A 60 -7.28 -1.10 13.43
CA THR A 60 -7.92 -1.68 14.62
C THR A 60 -9.41 -1.41 14.66
N ASN A 61 -9.86 -0.28 14.12
CA ASN A 61 -11.27 0.10 14.13
C ASN A 61 -12.14 -0.82 13.25
N VAL A 62 -11.56 -1.49 12.25
CA VAL A 62 -12.31 -2.46 11.42
C VAL A 62 -12.55 -3.78 12.15
N SER A 63 -11.65 -4.14 13.07
CA SER A 63 -11.68 -5.44 13.73
C SER A 63 -12.78 -5.63 14.75
N ALA A 64 -13.41 -4.55 15.18
CA ALA A 64 -14.62 -4.63 16.01
C ALA A 64 -15.80 -5.28 15.26
N ASN A 65 -15.80 -5.28 13.92
CA ASN A 65 -17.02 -5.55 13.17
C ASN A 65 -16.97 -6.82 12.30
N GLN A 66 -15.86 -7.11 11.59
CA GLN A 66 -15.91 -8.13 10.51
C GLN A 66 -14.60 -8.90 10.21
N PHE A 67 -13.42 -8.31 10.40
CA PHE A 67 -12.15 -8.98 10.09
C PHE A 67 -11.04 -8.58 11.05
N ARG A 68 -10.10 -9.49 11.34
CA ARG A 68 -8.93 -9.15 12.16
C ARG A 68 -8.07 -8.09 11.46
N ALA A 69 -7.63 -7.05 12.18
CA ALA A 69 -6.88 -5.92 11.62
C ALA A 69 -5.64 -6.35 10.80
N ARG A 70 -4.90 -7.35 11.30
CA ARG A 70 -3.73 -7.94 10.62
C ARG A 70 -4.09 -8.56 9.25
N GLN A 71 -5.24 -9.22 9.15
CA GLN A 71 -5.68 -9.88 7.91
C GLN A 71 -6.10 -8.86 6.85
N ILE A 72 -6.83 -7.82 7.25
CA ILE A 72 -7.18 -6.71 6.36
C ILE A 72 -5.92 -6.05 5.83
N TYR A 73 -5.00 -5.68 6.73
CA TYR A 73 -3.77 -5.01 6.34
C TYR A 73 -2.94 -5.86 5.35
N ALA A 74 -2.76 -7.15 5.63
CA ALA A 74 -2.04 -8.06 4.73
C ALA A 74 -2.72 -8.17 3.35
N ARG A 75 -4.06 -8.18 3.30
CA ARG A 75 -4.82 -8.21 2.05
C ARG A 75 -4.71 -6.87 1.31
N PHE A 76 -4.74 -5.75 2.02
CA PHE A 76 -4.48 -4.41 1.48
C PHE A 76 -3.12 -4.33 0.78
N LEU A 77 -2.06 -4.80 1.43
CA LEU A 77 -0.72 -4.85 0.85
C LEU A 77 -0.66 -5.67 -0.43
N ARG A 78 -1.35 -6.82 -0.45
CA ARG A 78 -1.40 -7.70 -1.63
C ARG A 78 -2.07 -7.02 -2.81
N TRP A 79 -3.17 -6.30 -2.59
CA TRP A 79 -3.88 -5.55 -3.62
C TRP A 79 -3.09 -4.35 -4.10
N ARG A 80 -2.42 -3.64 -3.19
CA ARG A 80 -1.48 -2.56 -3.53
C ARG A 80 -0.37 -3.06 -4.45
N ASN A 81 0.26 -4.18 -4.12
CA ASN A 81 1.33 -4.77 -4.93
C ASN A 81 0.86 -5.18 -6.32
N ALA A 82 -0.42 -5.55 -6.44
CA ALA A 82 -1.04 -5.92 -7.71
C ALA A 82 -1.59 -4.70 -8.49
N GLY A 83 -1.41 -3.47 -8.00
CA GLY A 83 -1.98 -2.26 -8.60
C GLY A 83 -3.52 -2.18 -8.52
N ALA A 84 -4.17 -3.08 -7.79
CA ALA A 84 -5.62 -3.25 -7.82
C ALA A 84 -6.37 -2.04 -7.24
N TRP A 85 -5.76 -1.29 -6.31
CA TRP A 85 -6.42 -0.14 -5.70
C TRP A 85 -6.67 1.01 -6.65
N ASN A 86 -5.84 1.19 -7.69
CA ASN A 86 -6.09 2.19 -8.73
C ASN A 86 -7.35 1.82 -9.53
N ALA A 87 -7.45 0.56 -9.96
CA ALA A 87 -8.63 0.04 -10.64
C ALA A 87 -9.92 0.17 -9.80
N VAL A 88 -9.83 -0.10 -8.49
CA VAL A 88 -10.97 0.13 -7.58
C VAL A 88 -11.34 1.61 -7.52
N ALA A 89 -10.37 2.50 -7.34
CA ALA A 89 -10.60 3.93 -7.21
C ALA A 89 -11.19 4.53 -8.49
N ASP A 90 -10.77 4.07 -9.66
CA ASP A 90 -11.30 4.56 -10.94
C ASP A 90 -12.72 4.03 -11.18
N ALA A 91 -13.00 2.77 -10.81
CA ALA A 91 -14.32 2.16 -10.98
C ALA A 91 -15.42 2.71 -10.07
N ILE A 92 -15.08 3.26 -8.89
CA ILE A 92 -16.07 3.85 -7.98
C ILE A 92 -16.40 5.31 -8.32
N GLY A 93 -15.73 5.87 -9.33
CA GLY A 93 -15.82 7.26 -9.79
C GLY A 93 -14.51 7.98 -9.51
N ALA A 94 -13.70 8.18 -10.55
CA ALA A 94 -12.33 8.71 -10.45
C ALA A 94 -12.21 10.05 -9.69
N ASP A 95 -13.24 10.89 -9.79
CA ASP A 95 -13.32 12.22 -9.17
C ASP A 95 -14.13 12.23 -7.85
N SER A 96 -14.56 11.06 -7.36
CA SER A 96 -15.29 10.97 -6.09
C SER A 96 -14.36 11.17 -4.88
N ASP A 97 -14.93 11.69 -3.78
CA ASP A 97 -14.23 11.79 -2.50
C ASP A 97 -13.71 10.44 -2.01
N LEU A 98 -14.47 9.36 -2.26
CA LEU A 98 -14.08 7.99 -1.93
C LEU A 98 -12.84 7.54 -2.70
N SER A 99 -12.80 7.83 -4.01
CA SER A 99 -11.64 7.54 -4.87
C SER A 99 -10.41 8.32 -4.42
N SER A 100 -10.58 9.62 -4.16
CA SER A 100 -9.53 10.50 -3.66
C SER A 100 -8.96 10.03 -2.32
N ALA A 101 -9.81 9.64 -1.37
CA ALA A 101 -9.40 9.10 -0.08
C ALA A 101 -8.62 7.79 -0.22
N LEU A 102 -9.10 6.88 -1.08
CA LEU A 102 -8.45 5.60 -1.34
C LEU A 102 -7.07 5.79 -2.01
N LYS A 103 -6.98 6.61 -3.06
CA LYS A 103 -5.74 6.97 -3.75
C LYS A 103 -4.73 7.61 -2.79
N ARG A 104 -5.17 8.56 -1.96
CA ARG A 104 -4.35 9.21 -0.92
C ARG A 104 -3.76 8.19 0.03
N ARG A 105 -4.54 7.26 0.57
CA ARG A 105 -4.03 6.24 1.48
C ARG A 105 -2.98 5.33 0.82
N VAL A 106 -3.25 4.86 -0.40
CA VAL A 106 -2.30 4.01 -1.13
C VAL A 106 -0.97 4.74 -1.34
N ARG A 107 -1.03 6.02 -1.74
CA ARG A 107 0.14 6.87 -1.89
C ARG A 107 0.92 7.04 -0.59
N LEU A 108 0.26 7.44 0.50
CA LEU A 108 0.89 7.61 1.81
C LEU A 108 1.57 6.32 2.29
N HIS A 109 0.95 5.17 2.03
CA HIS A 109 1.54 3.87 2.36
C HIS A 109 2.83 3.61 1.57
N ILE A 110 2.84 3.88 0.26
CA ILE A 110 4.00 3.71 -0.61
C ILE A 110 5.14 4.64 -0.18
N GLU A 111 4.83 5.89 0.11
CA GLU A 111 5.80 6.89 0.56
C GLU A 111 6.43 6.48 1.90
N HIS A 112 5.63 6.11 2.89
CA HIS A 112 6.13 5.65 4.19
C HIS A 112 6.99 4.39 4.03
N SER A 113 6.51 3.39 3.28
CA SER A 113 7.26 2.14 3.03
C SER A 113 8.61 2.42 2.35
N SER A 114 8.65 3.36 1.40
CA SER A 114 9.87 3.73 0.69
C SER A 114 10.85 4.49 1.60
N LYS A 115 10.35 5.40 2.44
CA LYS A 115 11.18 6.10 3.45
C LYS A 115 11.85 5.11 4.41
N LEU A 116 11.13 4.12 4.93
CA LEU A 116 11.68 3.09 5.82
C LEU A 116 12.73 2.23 5.11
N ARG A 117 12.47 1.81 3.86
CA ARG A 117 13.42 1.05 3.06
C ARG A 117 14.71 1.84 2.80
N ASN A 118 14.60 3.12 2.45
CA ASN A 118 15.75 3.97 2.18
C ASN A 118 16.57 4.22 3.45
N ARG A 119 15.91 4.47 4.60
CA ARG A 119 16.60 4.58 5.90
C ARG A 119 17.36 3.31 6.25
N LYS A 120 16.77 2.14 6.01
CA LYS A 120 17.45 0.86 6.24
C LYS A 120 18.66 0.68 5.32
N ALA A 121 18.54 1.04 4.05
CA ALA A 121 19.65 0.97 3.10
C ALA A 121 20.81 1.91 3.50
N ASP A 122 20.48 3.16 3.88
CA ASP A 122 21.46 4.13 4.39
C ASP A 122 22.19 3.61 5.64
N LEU A 123 21.46 3.05 6.60
CA LEU A 123 22.06 2.45 7.80
C LEU A 123 23.05 1.32 7.45
N VAL A 124 22.68 0.44 6.51
CA VAL A 124 23.54 -0.66 6.04
C VAL A 124 24.80 -0.12 5.37
N LEU A 125 24.67 0.91 4.53
CA LEU A 125 25.81 1.54 3.87
C LEU A 125 26.77 2.19 4.88
N ARG A 126 26.25 2.91 5.88
CA ARG A 126 27.06 3.51 6.95
C ARG A 126 27.81 2.46 7.76
N TYR A 127 27.13 1.37 8.13
CA TYR A 127 27.76 0.27 8.86
C TYR A 127 28.89 -0.39 8.06
N ARG A 128 28.66 -0.60 6.74
CA ARG A 128 29.67 -1.17 5.84
C ARG A 128 30.88 -0.25 5.70
N ALA A 129 30.66 1.05 5.50
CA ALA A 129 31.74 2.03 5.39
C ALA A 129 32.58 2.12 6.67
N GLN A 130 31.95 1.99 7.84
CA GLN A 130 32.65 1.97 9.13
C GLN A 130 33.47 0.67 9.34
N SER A 131 33.00 -0.45 8.80
CA SER A 131 33.59 -1.77 9.02
C SER A 131 34.65 -2.15 7.97
N ASN A 132 34.58 -1.58 6.75
CA ASN A 132 35.57 -1.80 5.69
C ASN A 132 35.70 -0.52 4.82
N PRO A 133 36.56 0.44 5.21
CA PRO A 133 36.63 1.75 4.55
C PRO A 133 37.17 1.70 3.11
N GLU A 134 37.92 0.66 2.74
CA GLU A 134 38.48 0.43 1.39
C GLU A 134 37.40 0.05 0.35
N GLU A 135 36.27 -0.54 0.76
CA GLU A 135 35.16 -0.91 -0.17
C GLU A 135 34.13 0.20 -0.39
N ALA A 136 34.26 1.36 0.26
CA ALA A 136 33.24 2.42 0.28
C ALA A 136 33.27 3.35 -0.95
N PHE A 137 34.32 3.31 -1.78
CA PHE A 137 34.42 4.13 -2.99
C PHE A 137 33.87 3.39 -4.21
N PRO A 138 33.09 4.06 -5.09
CA PRO A 138 32.71 3.45 -6.36
C PRO A 138 33.99 3.13 -7.15
N THR A 139 34.11 1.88 -7.58
CA THR A 139 35.24 1.37 -8.36
C THR A 139 35.32 2.10 -9.71
N THR A 140 35.95 3.26 -9.73
CA THR A 140 36.49 3.86 -10.95
C THR A 140 37.87 4.39 -10.61
N SER A 141 38.85 3.49 -10.68
CA SER A 141 40.24 3.86 -10.89
C SER A 141 40.91 2.74 -11.67
N TRP A 142 40.86 2.84 -13.00
CA TRP A 142 41.85 2.24 -13.89
C TRP A 142 42.90 3.27 -14.33
N ALA A 143 43.17 4.29 -13.51
CA ALA A 143 44.09 5.36 -13.86
C ALA A 143 45.33 5.32 -12.96
N ASN A 144 46.21 4.35 -13.21
CA ASN A 144 47.64 4.67 -13.21
C ASN A 144 48.31 3.91 -14.36
N SER A 145 48.12 4.45 -15.57
CA SER A 145 49.14 4.32 -16.60
C SER A 145 50.30 5.20 -16.18
N SER A 146 51.48 4.61 -15.96
CA SER A 146 52.72 5.37 -16.06
C SER A 146 53.64 4.70 -17.09
N PRO A 147 54.37 5.48 -17.91
CA PRO A 147 55.01 5.03 -19.13
C PRO A 147 56.43 4.52 -18.89
N ARG A 148 56.92 3.71 -19.85
CA ARG A 148 58.30 3.29 -20.15
C ARG A 148 59.42 3.89 -19.28
N GLN A 149 60.34 3.03 -18.85
CA GLN A 149 61.78 3.30 -19.05
C GLN A 149 62.50 2.06 -19.56
N SER A 150 63.23 2.27 -20.66
CA SER A 150 64.21 1.35 -21.26
C SER A 150 65.44 1.22 -20.37
N MET A 151 66.01 0.02 -20.31
CA MET A 151 67.43 -0.28 -20.59
C MET A 151 67.62 -1.80 -20.67
#